data_AF-A0A0Q9L0T8-F1
#
_entry.id   AF-A0A0Q9L0T8-F1
#
_cell.length_a   1.000
_cell.length_b   1.000
_cell.length_c   1.000
_cell.angle_alpha   90.00
_cell.angle_beta   90.00
_cell.angle_gamma   90.00
#
_symmetry.space_group_name_H-M   'P 1'
#
loop_
_entity.id
_entity.type
_entity.pdbx_description
1 polymer ?
#
loop_
_entity_poly.entity_id
_entity_poly.type
_entity_poly.pdbx_seq_one_letter_code
_entity_poly.pdbx_strand_id
1 'polypeptide(L)' 'MSRYPDLVFRYANTYPAVIQALQHSYADIESIITHRYGLADIKEAVETAYTREGTSIKVMI' A
#
# COMPACT_ATOMS: atom_id res chain seq x y z
N MET A 1 24.46 -4.60 22.12
CA MET A 1 24.21 -4.72 20.66
C MET A 1 22.73 -4.99 20.50
N SER A 2 21.86 -4.14 19.96
CA SER A 2 21.99 -3.19 18.85
C SER A 2 21.40 -1.82 19.23
N ARG A 3 22.09 -0.73 18.84
CA ARG A 3 21.75 0.65 19.19
C ARG A 3 21.68 1.49 17.91
N TYR A 4 20.67 1.22 17.08
CA TYR A 4 20.20 2.09 16.01
C TYR A 4 18.70 1.84 15.82
N PRO A 5 17.80 2.83 16.04
CA PRO A 5 16.43 2.73 15.54
C PRO A 5 16.48 2.82 14.01
N ASP A 6 15.78 1.95 13.32
CA ASP A 6 15.73 1.87 11.86
C ASP A 6 15.46 3.26 11.26
N LEU A 7 16.43 3.82 10.52
CA LEU A 7 16.24 5.04 9.74
C LEU A 7 15.27 4.72 8.59
N VAL A 8 13.96 4.85 8.85
CA VAL A 8 12.93 4.64 7.83
C VAL A 8 12.90 5.86 6.91
N PHE A 9 13.69 5.83 5.83
CA PHE A 9 13.61 6.81 4.78
C PHE A 9 12.31 6.64 4.00
N ARG A 10 11.40 7.61 4.16
CA ARG A 10 10.17 7.72 3.37
C ARG A 10 10.26 8.89 2.42
N TYR A 11 9.17 9.15 1.73
CA TYR A 11 9.06 10.22 0.77
C TYR A 11 9.05 11.60 1.45
N ALA A 12 9.74 12.57 0.84
CA ALA A 12 9.69 13.98 1.20
C ALA A 12 9.33 14.81 -0.04
N ASN A 13 8.31 15.66 0.07
CA ASN A 13 7.87 16.57 -1.01
C ASN A 13 7.49 15.91 -2.35
N THR A 14 7.18 14.61 -2.39
CA THR A 14 6.85 13.88 -3.65
C THR A 14 5.37 13.87 -3.98
N TYR A 15 4.48 14.12 -3.01
CA TYR A 15 3.03 14.00 -3.19
C TYR A 15 2.49 14.85 -4.36
N PRO A 16 2.86 16.14 -4.51
CA PRO A 16 2.35 16.95 -5.63
C PRO A 16 2.75 16.38 -7.00
N ALA A 17 4.00 15.91 -7.14
CA ALA A 17 4.51 15.34 -8.38
C ALA A 17 3.82 14.02 -8.73
N VAL A 18 3.59 13.16 -7.73
CA VAL A 18 2.93 11.87 -7.95
C VAL A 18 1.47 12.07 -8.32
N ILE A 19 0.72 12.96 -7.64
CA ILE A 19 -0.68 13.23 -7.98
C ILE A 19 -0.81 13.71 -9.44
N GLN A 20 0.05 14.64 -9.87
CA GLN A 20 0.06 15.10 -11.26
C GLN A 20 0.41 13.98 -12.24
N ALA A 21 1.37 13.13 -11.90
CA ALA A 21 1.71 11.96 -12.69
C ALA A 21 0.51 11.02 -12.85
N LEU A 22 -0.25 10.76 -11.77
CA LEU A 22 -1.43 9.88 -11.82
C LEU A 22 -2.54 10.43 -12.70
N GLN A 23 -2.79 11.74 -12.65
CA GLN A 23 -3.82 12.39 -13.47
C GLN A 23 -3.55 12.27 -14.98
N HIS A 24 -2.28 12.17 -15.37
CA HIS A 24 -1.86 12.13 -16.77
C HIS A 24 -1.30 10.76 -17.21
N SER A 25 -1.24 9.79 -16.31
CA SER A 25 -0.69 8.47 -16.60
C SER A 25 -1.71 7.56 -17.26
N TYR A 26 -1.24 6.72 -18.18
CA TYR A 26 -1.95 5.51 -18.62
C TYR A 26 -1.77 4.34 -17.63
N ALA A 27 -1.18 4.59 -16.45
CA ALA A 27 -0.91 3.54 -15.48
C ALA A 27 -2.20 3.19 -14.74
N ASP A 28 -2.72 1.98 -15.00
CA ASP A 28 -3.84 1.42 -14.24
C ASP A 28 -3.37 0.94 -12.86
N ILE A 29 -3.33 1.86 -11.91
CA ILE A 29 -2.98 1.57 -10.52
C ILE A 29 -4.05 0.74 -9.83
N GLU A 30 -5.31 0.82 -10.25
CA GLU A 30 -6.39 0.06 -9.63
C GLU A 30 -6.18 -1.46 -9.82
N SER A 31 -5.52 -1.88 -10.90
CA SER A 31 -5.16 -3.28 -11.16
C SER A 31 -4.26 -3.92 -10.10
N ILE A 32 -3.52 -3.13 -9.31
CA ILE A 32 -2.65 -3.66 -8.25
C ILE A 32 -3.46 -4.03 -6.99
N ILE A 33 -4.68 -3.49 -6.84
CA ILE A 33 -5.56 -3.74 -5.69
C ILE A 33 -6.21 -5.11 -5.88
N THR A 34 -5.70 -6.11 -5.17
CA THR A 34 -6.20 -7.49 -5.29
C THR A 34 -7.35 -7.79 -4.34
N HIS A 35 -7.48 -7.05 -3.24
CA HIS A 35 -8.56 -7.26 -2.26
C HIS A 35 -9.09 -5.92 -1.73
N ARG A 36 -10.41 -5.84 -1.59
CA ARG A 36 -11.12 -4.71 -0.98
C ARG A 36 -12.03 -5.21 0.12
N TYR A 37 -11.96 -4.55 1.26
CA TYR A 37 -12.78 -4.82 2.44
C TYR A 37 -13.48 -3.53 2.85
N GLY A 38 -14.59 -3.65 3.57
CA GLY A 38 -15.14 -2.51 4.30
C GLY A 38 -14.38 -2.29 5.60
N LEU A 39 -14.49 -1.09 6.18
CA LEU A 39 -13.89 -0.79 7.49
C LEU A 39 -14.34 -1.75 8.61
N ALA A 40 -15.57 -2.28 8.52
CA ALA A 40 -16.10 -3.27 9.46
C ALA A 40 -15.30 -4.59 9.46
N ASP A 41 -14.63 -4.92 8.35
CA ASP A 41 -13.92 -6.18 8.11
C ASP A 41 -12.40 -6.03 8.29
N ILE A 42 -11.95 -4.98 8.97
CA ILE A 42 -10.52 -4.65 9.15
C ILE A 42 -9.68 -5.83 9.64
N LYS A 43 -10.25 -6.68 10.50
CA LYS A 43 -9.56 -7.87 11.02
C LYS A 43 -9.22 -8.85 9.89
N GLU A 44 -10.20 -9.17 9.05
CA GLU A 44 -10.04 -10.07 7.91
C GLU A 44 -9.09 -9.47 6.87
N ALA A 45 -9.17 -8.16 6.64
CA ALA A 45 -8.28 -7.45 5.72
C ALA A 45 -6.80 -7.55 6.16
N VAL A 46 -6.52 -7.36 7.45
CA VAL A 46 -5.17 -7.47 8.00
C VAL A 46 -4.67 -8.92 7.98
N GLU A 47 -5.52 -9.89 8.33
CA GLU A 47 -5.20 -11.32 8.25
C GLU A 47 -4.88 -11.74 6.81
N THR A 48 -5.64 -11.25 5.83
CA THR A 48 -5.41 -11.50 4.40
C THR A 48 -4.08 -10.90 3.94
N ALA A 49 -3.75 -9.68 4.38
CA ALA A 49 -2.47 -9.04 4.07
C ALA A 49 -1.27 -9.79 4.67
N TYR A 50 -1.44 -10.42 5.84
CA TYR A 50 -0.38 -11.13 6.55
C TYR A 50 -0.17 -12.57 6.06
N THR A 51 -1.24 -13.28 5.70
CA THR A 51 -1.20 -14.74 5.49
C THR A 51 -1.11 -15.17 4.02
N ARG A 52 -1.57 -14.33 3.07
CA ARG A 52 -1.66 -14.71 1.65
C ARG A 52 -0.44 -14.27 0.84
N GLU A 53 0.72 -14.78 1.21
CA GLU A 53 1.95 -14.60 0.45
C GLU A 53 1.78 -15.20 -0.96
N GLY A 54 1.92 -14.39 -2.02
CA GLY A 54 1.84 -14.82 -3.42
C GLY A 54 0.51 -14.58 -4.16
N THR A 55 -0.60 -14.27 -3.48
CA THR A 55 -1.88 -13.90 -4.14
C THR A 55 -2.38 -12.51 -3.76
N SER A 56 -1.84 -11.93 -2.69
CA SER A 56 -2.15 -10.57 -2.26
C SER A 56 -1.05 -9.60 -2.71
N ILE A 57 -1.39 -8.63 -3.57
CA ILE A 57 -0.47 -7.56 -4.01
C ILE A 57 -0.74 -6.29 -3.21
N LYS A 58 -2.01 -5.85 -3.14
CA LYS A 58 -2.43 -4.70 -2.33
C LYS A 58 -3.83 -4.93 -1.77
N VAL A 59 -3.95 -4.92 -0.45
CA VAL A 59 -5.22 -4.91 0.28
C VAL A 59 -5.62 -3.47 0.58
N MET A 60 -6.88 -3.15 0.30
CA MET A 60 -7.52 -1.88 0.63
C MET A 60 -8.69 -2.11 1.59
N ILE A 61 -8.87 -1.19 2.52
CA ILE A 61 -9.94 -1.14 3.53
C ILE A 61 -10.70 0.18 3.33
#